data_AF-A0A379UPV3-F1
#
_entry.id   AF-A0A379UPV3-F1
#
_cell.length_a   1.000
_cell.length_b   1.000
_cell.length_c   1.000
_cell.angle_alpha   90.00
_cell.angle_beta   90.00
_cell.angle_gamma   90.00
#
_symmetry.space_group_name_H-M   'P 1'
#
loop_
_entity.id
_entity.type
_entity.pdbx_description
1 polymer ?
#
loop_
_entity_poly.entity_id
_entity_poly.type
_entity_poly.pdbx_seq_one_letter_code
_entity_poly.pdbx_strand_id
1 'polypeptide(L)'
;MERVKTLENPPQPEALTFLSRLLTGDVPTSSQEEATQFRVRFQQLTGPLMAKSVEDTLFFRQNMGLALNEVGAEPVTHHFSIERFHHEMKTRQARQPDALSGTSTHDTKRGEDARARLYTLTEAPEQWSECLARWRQMNQTHVKFLNDGTAPKSADTWMLYQALTGVWPPMLQPQDETGLKRAENTL
;
A
#
# COMPACT_ATOMS: atom_id res chain seq x y z
N MET A 1 -6.62 23.84 3.63
CA MET A 1 -7.21 24.27 4.93
C MET A 1 -8.71 24.06 5.00
N GLU A 2 -9.49 24.49 4.00
CA GLU A 2 -10.96 24.39 4.05
C GLU A 2 -11.48 22.97 4.33
N ARG A 3 -10.94 21.95 3.63
CA ARG A 3 -11.28 20.53 3.84
C ARG A 3 -11.01 19.98 5.25
N VAL A 4 -10.08 20.58 6.00
CA VAL A 4 -9.70 20.11 7.35
C VAL A 4 -10.63 20.71 8.41
N LYS A 5 -11.21 21.89 8.13
CA LYS A 5 -12.16 22.56 9.02
C LYS A 5 -13.54 21.87 9.05
N THR A 6 -13.82 21.01 8.07
CA THR A 6 -15.09 20.28 7.93
C THR A 6 -15.04 18.87 8.51
N LEU A 7 -13.98 18.50 9.23
CA LEU A 7 -13.89 17.20 9.91
C LEU A 7 -14.84 17.11 11.11
N GLU A 8 -15.23 15.90 11.48
CA GLU A 8 -16.12 15.63 12.63
C GLU A 8 -15.55 16.14 13.96
N ASN A 9 -14.22 16.17 14.09
CA ASN A 9 -13.49 16.84 15.17
C ASN A 9 -12.40 17.73 14.54
N PRO A 10 -12.72 18.97 14.16
CA PRO A 10 -11.77 19.82 13.48
C PRO A 10 -10.69 20.30 14.47
N PRO A 11 -9.40 20.32 14.06
CA PRO A 11 -8.37 20.95 14.87
C PRO A 11 -8.65 22.44 15.03
N GLN A 12 -8.19 23.01 16.16
CA GLN A 12 -8.40 24.44 16.46
C GLN A 12 -7.91 25.33 15.29
N PRO A 13 -8.77 26.19 14.72
CA PRO A 13 -8.40 27.02 13.57
C PRO A 13 -7.17 27.89 13.79
N GLU A 14 -6.97 28.38 15.01
CA GLU A 14 -5.82 29.17 15.43
C GLU A 14 -4.53 28.36 15.36
N ALA A 15 -4.56 27.11 15.83
CA ALA A 15 -3.42 26.20 15.77
C ALA A 15 -3.04 25.87 14.32
N LEU A 16 -4.03 25.62 13.45
CA LEU A 16 -3.79 25.41 12.02
C LEU A 16 -3.15 26.64 11.36
N THR A 17 -3.68 27.83 11.65
CA THR A 17 -3.17 29.10 11.11
C THR A 17 -1.74 29.34 11.57
N PHE A 18 -1.45 29.10 12.85
CA PHE A 18 -0.12 29.21 13.41
C PHE A 18 0.88 28.26 12.73
N LEU A 19 0.53 26.96 12.61
CA LEU A 19 1.37 25.98 11.92
C LEU A 19 1.60 26.34 10.45
N SER A 20 0.58 26.82 9.75
CA SER A 20 0.71 27.24 8.35
C SER A 20 1.67 28.41 8.18
N ARG A 21 1.61 29.41 9.07
CA ARG A 21 2.54 30.55 9.06
C ARG A 21 3.97 30.11 9.33
N LEU A 22 4.15 29.22 10.31
CA LEU A 22 5.45 28.63 10.63
C LEU A 22 6.05 27.86 9.43
N LEU A 23 5.20 27.06 8.76
CA LEU A 23 5.59 26.25 7.59
C LEU A 23 5.82 27.05 6.31
N THR A 24 5.18 28.20 6.15
CA THR A 24 5.36 29.10 4.99
C THR A 24 6.39 30.20 5.22
N GLY A 25 6.86 30.37 6.47
CA GLY A 25 7.79 31.45 6.83
C GLY A 25 7.11 32.82 7.01
N ASP A 26 5.79 32.87 7.07
CA ASP A 26 5.00 34.09 7.33
C ASP A 26 4.99 34.44 8.83
N VAL A 27 6.18 34.68 9.37
CA VAL A 27 6.43 35.03 10.78
C VAL A 27 7.26 36.32 10.86
N PRO A 28 7.20 37.08 11.98
CA PRO A 28 8.06 38.24 12.20
C PRO A 28 9.54 37.90 12.03
N THR A 29 10.35 38.86 11.59
CA THR A 29 11.80 38.69 11.38
C THR A 29 12.51 38.13 12.62
N SER A 30 12.05 38.52 13.81
CA SER A 30 12.57 38.05 15.10
C SER A 30 12.37 36.55 15.38
N SER A 31 11.56 35.85 14.58
CA SER A 31 11.23 34.43 14.76
C SER A 31 11.55 33.59 13.52
N GLN A 32 12.24 34.17 12.53
CA GLN A 32 12.54 33.51 11.27
C GLN A 32 13.49 32.32 11.44
N GLU A 33 14.44 32.42 12.36
CA GLU A 33 15.42 31.36 12.62
C GLU A 33 14.73 30.13 13.24
N GLU A 34 13.93 30.34 14.29
CA GLU A 34 13.18 29.26 14.96
C GLU A 34 12.14 28.64 14.02
N ALA A 35 11.45 29.46 13.23
CA ALA A 35 10.52 28.94 12.22
C ALA A 35 11.25 28.10 11.17
N THR A 36 12.44 28.51 10.75
CA THR A 36 13.27 27.74 9.81
C THR A 36 13.72 26.42 10.41
N GLN A 37 14.19 26.43 11.66
CA GLN A 37 14.56 25.21 12.37
C GLN A 37 13.37 24.25 12.49
N PHE A 38 12.19 24.77 12.87
CA PHE A 38 10.96 23.97 12.94
C PHE A 38 10.63 23.35 11.58
N ARG A 39 10.64 24.13 10.49
CA ARG A 39 10.34 23.61 9.15
C ARG A 39 11.26 22.48 8.75
N VAL A 40 12.56 22.64 8.97
CA VAL A 40 13.56 21.60 8.65
C VAL A 40 13.27 20.33 9.45
N ARG A 41 13.04 20.44 10.76
CA ARG A 41 12.73 19.27 11.61
C ARG A 41 11.41 18.61 11.22
N PHE A 42 10.39 19.41 10.89
CA PHE A 42 9.11 18.91 10.41
C PHE A 42 9.28 18.12 9.11
N GLN A 43 9.97 18.68 8.12
CA GLN A 43 10.24 18.02 6.83
C GLN A 43 11.03 16.72 7.02
N GLN A 44 12.01 16.68 7.93
CA GLN A 44 12.75 15.47 8.28
C GLN A 44 11.86 14.33 8.84
N LEU A 45 10.75 14.66 9.50
CA LEU A 45 9.85 13.67 10.13
C LEU A 45 8.70 13.24 9.21
N THR A 46 8.27 14.10 8.28
CA THR A 46 7.11 13.81 7.42
C THR A 46 7.29 12.60 6.50
N GLY A 47 8.49 12.42 5.92
CA GLY A 47 8.78 11.25 5.09
C GLY A 47 8.67 9.92 5.86
N PRO A 48 9.40 9.75 6.97
CA PRO A 48 9.29 8.57 7.83
C PRO A 48 7.87 8.33 8.36
N LEU A 49 7.14 9.40 8.73
CA LEU A 49 5.76 9.28 9.17
C LEU A 49 4.87 8.70 8.08
N MET A 50 4.99 9.18 6.84
CA MET A 50 4.24 8.66 5.69
C MET A 50 4.58 7.18 5.47
N ALA A 51 5.86 6.82 5.37
CA ALA A 51 6.28 5.44 5.15
C ALA A 51 5.76 4.49 6.25
N LYS A 52 5.87 4.87 7.53
CA LYS A 52 5.43 4.00 8.64
C LYS A 52 3.91 3.89 8.75
N SER A 53 3.18 4.98 8.53
CA SER A 53 1.72 5.00 8.65
C SER A 53 1.01 4.42 7.43
N VAL A 54 1.51 4.69 6.23
CA VAL A 54 0.89 4.24 4.97
C VAL A 54 1.46 2.88 4.58
N GLU A 55 2.76 2.81 4.29
CA GLU A 55 3.38 1.64 3.68
C GLU A 55 3.50 0.46 4.66
N ASP A 56 3.84 0.74 5.91
CA ASP A 56 4.07 -0.31 6.93
C ASP A 56 2.85 -0.56 7.83
N THR A 57 1.76 0.21 7.69
CA THR A 57 0.55 0.03 8.51
C THR A 57 -0.73 -0.04 7.67
N LEU A 58 -1.09 1.04 6.95
CA LEU A 58 -2.35 1.09 6.20
C LEU A 58 -2.42 0.01 5.13
N PHE A 59 -1.35 -0.22 4.37
CA PHE A 59 -1.28 -1.23 3.32
C PHE A 59 -1.44 -2.68 3.80
N PHE A 60 -1.27 -2.95 5.09
CA PHE A 60 -1.57 -4.26 5.69
C PHE A 60 -3.00 -4.36 6.22
N ARG A 61 -3.70 -3.22 6.39
CA ARG A 61 -5.10 -3.17 6.84
C ARG A 61 -6.08 -3.06 5.68
N GLN A 62 -5.76 -2.29 4.65
CA GLN A 62 -6.58 -2.11 3.45
C GLN A 62 -6.22 -3.17 2.40
N ASN A 63 -6.57 -4.43 2.64
CA ASN A 63 -6.09 -5.56 1.85
C ASN A 63 -7.04 -6.02 0.71
N MET A 64 -7.94 -5.14 0.21
CA MET A 64 -8.90 -5.48 -0.85
C MET A 64 -8.22 -6.04 -2.11
N GLY A 65 -7.08 -5.46 -2.51
CA GLY A 65 -6.24 -5.97 -3.58
C GLY A 65 -4.76 -5.68 -3.30
N LEU A 66 -3.99 -6.71 -2.94
CA LEU A 66 -2.60 -6.53 -2.51
C LEU A 66 -1.67 -5.98 -3.61
N ALA A 67 -2.03 -6.15 -4.88
CA ALA A 67 -1.29 -5.60 -6.02
C ALA A 67 -1.22 -4.06 -6.00
N LEU A 68 -2.20 -3.40 -5.37
CA LEU A 68 -2.30 -1.95 -5.27
C LEU A 68 -1.48 -1.38 -4.10
N ASN A 69 -1.10 -2.23 -3.15
CA ASN A 69 -0.46 -1.83 -1.90
C ASN A 69 1.06 -1.96 -2.02
N GLU A 70 1.67 -1.00 -2.70
CA GLU A 70 3.09 -1.00 -3.02
C GLU A 70 3.78 0.33 -2.66
N VAL A 71 5.10 0.30 -2.44
CA VAL A 71 5.89 1.50 -2.13
C VAL A 71 5.66 2.58 -3.20
N GLY A 72 5.33 3.80 -2.75
CA GLY A 72 4.99 4.92 -3.64
C GLY A 72 3.56 4.88 -4.23
N ALA A 73 2.73 3.88 -3.91
CA ALA A 73 1.33 3.87 -4.30
C ALA A 73 0.49 4.84 -3.46
N GLU A 74 -0.60 5.35 -4.06
CA GLU A 74 -1.60 6.15 -3.37
C GLU A 74 -2.76 5.26 -2.92
N PRO A 75 -3.19 5.29 -1.64
CA PRO A 75 -4.30 4.46 -1.12
C PRO A 75 -5.68 4.85 -1.68
N VAL A 76 -5.78 5.97 -2.41
CA VAL A 76 -7.03 6.51 -2.95
C VAL A 76 -7.30 5.95 -4.34
N THR A 77 -8.57 5.65 -4.62
CA THR A 77 -9.00 5.11 -5.91
C THR A 77 -8.71 6.10 -7.04
N HIS A 78 -8.02 5.62 -8.07
CA HIS A 78 -7.76 6.37 -9.28
C HIS A 78 -8.47 5.71 -10.47
N HIS A 79 -9.10 6.54 -11.31
CA HIS A 79 -9.59 6.08 -12.61
C HIS A 79 -8.37 5.83 -13.52
N PHE A 80 -8.22 4.59 -13.96
CA PHE A 80 -7.23 4.21 -14.96
C PHE A 80 -7.74 4.60 -16.35
N SER A 81 -6.85 5.20 -17.15
CA SER A 81 -7.08 5.35 -18.59
C SER A 81 -5.76 5.30 -19.34
N ILE A 82 -5.79 4.71 -20.54
CA ILE A 82 -4.63 4.63 -21.44
C ILE A 82 -4.15 6.04 -21.79
N GLU A 83 -5.08 6.98 -21.99
CA GLU A 83 -4.77 8.39 -22.26
C GLU A 83 -3.99 9.03 -21.11
N ARG A 84 -4.44 8.84 -19.85
CA ARG A 84 -3.72 9.34 -18.67
C ARG A 84 -2.34 8.72 -18.58
N PHE A 85 -2.19 7.42 -18.80
CA PHE A 85 -0.89 6.77 -18.82
C PHE A 85 0.06 7.42 -19.83
N HIS A 86 -0.39 7.64 -21.08
CA HIS A 86 0.42 8.31 -22.09
C HIS A 86 0.73 9.78 -21.75
N HIS A 87 -0.19 10.48 -21.09
CA HIS A 87 0.07 11.83 -20.59
C HIS A 87 1.17 11.85 -19.52
N GLU A 88 1.10 10.95 -18.53
CA GLU A 88 2.13 10.83 -17.50
C GLU A 88 3.50 10.47 -18.09
N MET A 89 3.55 9.60 -19.11
CA MET A 89 4.80 9.28 -19.82
C MET A 89 5.41 10.49 -20.53
N LYS A 90 4.59 11.35 -21.15
CA LYS A 90 5.07 12.62 -21.74
C LYS A 90 5.59 13.58 -20.68
N THR A 91 4.87 13.73 -19.56
CA THR A 91 5.30 14.57 -18.43
C THR A 91 6.64 14.10 -17.87
N ARG A 92 6.81 12.78 -17.69
CA ARG A 92 8.08 12.19 -17.27
C ARG A 92 9.19 12.47 -18.27
N GLN A 93 8.97 12.27 -19.57
CA GLN A 93 9.98 12.56 -20.59
C GLN A 93 10.44 14.03 -20.54
N ALA A 94 9.52 14.97 -20.32
CA ALA A 94 9.84 16.39 -20.27
C ALA A 94 10.56 16.83 -18.98
N ARG A 95 10.21 16.24 -17.83
CA ARG A 95 10.72 16.68 -16.51
C ARG A 95 11.88 15.85 -15.97
N GLN A 96 11.91 14.56 -16.30
CA GLN A 96 12.80 13.55 -15.75
C GLN A 96 13.16 12.50 -16.83
N PRO A 97 13.79 12.92 -17.95
CA PRO A 97 14.11 12.01 -19.06
C PRO A 97 14.99 10.84 -18.62
N ASP A 98 15.97 11.10 -17.77
CA ASP A 98 16.99 10.12 -17.33
C ASP A 98 16.63 9.38 -16.03
N ALA A 99 15.42 9.58 -15.50
CA ALA A 99 14.98 8.84 -14.30
C ALA A 99 14.84 7.34 -14.60
N LEU A 100 14.86 6.52 -13.54
CA LEU A 100 14.58 5.08 -13.65
C LEU A 100 13.07 4.82 -13.72
N SER A 101 12.68 3.79 -14.49
CA SER A 101 11.35 3.20 -14.45
C SER A 101 11.45 1.81 -13.82
N GLY A 102 11.32 1.75 -12.49
CA GLY A 102 11.43 0.51 -11.74
C GLY A 102 10.08 -0.21 -11.63
N THR A 103 10.08 -1.50 -11.89
CA THR A 103 8.94 -2.41 -11.68
C THR A 103 9.15 -3.30 -10.45
N SER A 104 10.38 -3.53 -10.01
CA SER A 104 10.69 -4.23 -8.76
C SER A 104 11.98 -3.66 -8.14
N THR A 105 12.05 -3.66 -6.80
CA THR A 105 13.25 -3.28 -6.05
C THR A 105 13.46 -4.22 -4.87
N HIS A 106 14.52 -4.03 -4.08
CA HIS A 106 14.70 -4.76 -2.83
C HIS A 106 13.69 -4.34 -1.73
N ASP A 107 13.04 -3.18 -1.90
CA ASP A 107 12.08 -2.62 -0.94
C ASP A 107 10.63 -2.78 -1.37
N THR A 108 10.36 -3.23 -2.61
CA THR A 108 8.99 -3.48 -3.04
C THR A 108 8.36 -4.57 -2.17
N LYS A 109 7.14 -4.32 -1.70
CA LYS A 109 6.37 -5.24 -0.84
C LYS A 109 6.07 -6.55 -1.57
N ARG A 110 5.93 -6.52 -2.91
CA ARG A 110 5.81 -7.70 -3.79
C ARG A 110 6.58 -7.47 -5.09
N GLY A 111 7.14 -8.54 -5.68
CA GLY A 111 7.75 -8.47 -7.02
C GLY A 111 6.74 -8.19 -8.14
N GLU A 112 7.22 -7.73 -9.30
CA GLU A 112 6.36 -7.33 -10.43
C GLU A 112 5.43 -8.45 -10.92
N ASP A 113 5.95 -9.67 -11.08
CA ASP A 113 5.17 -10.83 -11.53
C ASP A 113 4.08 -11.21 -10.53
N ALA A 114 4.39 -11.11 -9.23
CA ALA A 114 3.42 -11.38 -8.17
C ALA A 114 2.27 -10.37 -8.23
N ARG A 115 2.57 -9.08 -8.46
CA ARG A 115 1.55 -8.05 -8.64
C ARG A 115 0.76 -8.24 -9.93
N ALA A 116 1.42 -8.56 -11.04
CA ALA A 116 0.77 -8.84 -12.33
C ALA A 116 -0.26 -9.97 -12.20
N ARG A 117 0.08 -11.06 -11.52
CA ARG A 117 -0.86 -12.15 -11.26
C ARG A 117 -1.99 -11.75 -10.32
N LEU A 118 -1.70 -10.97 -9.29
CA LEU A 118 -2.75 -10.48 -8.38
C LEU A 118 -3.75 -9.56 -9.10
N TYR A 119 -3.32 -8.78 -10.10
CA TYR A 119 -4.24 -7.96 -10.90
C TYR A 119 -5.26 -8.81 -11.67
N THR A 120 -4.92 -10.03 -12.10
CA THR A 120 -5.86 -10.90 -12.83
C THR A 120 -7.04 -11.34 -11.95
N LEU A 121 -6.93 -11.26 -10.62
CA LEU A 121 -8.07 -11.51 -9.72
C LEU A 121 -9.22 -10.53 -9.95
N THR A 122 -8.91 -9.32 -10.43
CA THR A 122 -9.91 -8.29 -10.74
C THR A 122 -10.66 -8.58 -12.04
N GLU A 123 -10.11 -9.43 -12.92
CA GLU A 123 -10.75 -9.83 -14.17
C GLU A 123 -11.75 -10.98 -13.98
N ALA A 124 -11.64 -11.73 -12.88
CA ALA A 124 -12.53 -12.85 -12.55
C ALA A 124 -12.86 -12.92 -11.04
N PRO A 125 -13.49 -11.87 -10.47
CA PRO A 125 -13.72 -11.77 -9.03
C PRO A 125 -14.64 -12.86 -8.48
N GLU A 126 -15.60 -13.35 -9.26
CA GLU A 126 -16.50 -14.44 -8.86
C GLU A 126 -15.73 -15.76 -8.69
N GLN A 127 -14.85 -16.08 -9.65
CA GLN A 127 -14.02 -17.29 -9.61
C GLN A 127 -13.04 -17.26 -8.44
N TRP A 128 -12.49 -16.08 -8.13
CA TRP A 128 -11.68 -15.86 -6.95
C TRP A 128 -12.47 -16.13 -5.67
N SER A 129 -13.68 -15.57 -5.55
CA SER A 129 -14.55 -15.75 -4.39
C SER A 129 -14.91 -17.23 -4.17
N GLU A 130 -15.24 -17.97 -5.23
CA GLU A 130 -15.51 -19.41 -5.16
C GLU A 130 -14.29 -20.22 -4.70
N CYS A 131 -13.11 -19.93 -5.25
CA CYS A 131 -11.85 -20.56 -4.83
C CYS A 131 -11.57 -20.31 -3.35
N LEU A 132 -11.71 -19.06 -2.90
CA LEU A 132 -11.50 -18.68 -1.53
C LEU A 132 -12.46 -19.40 -0.57
N ALA A 133 -13.74 -19.49 -0.91
CA ALA A 133 -14.73 -20.21 -0.11
C ALA A 133 -14.36 -21.70 0.03
N ARG A 134 -13.95 -22.34 -1.07
CA ARG A 134 -13.49 -23.74 -1.05
C ARG A 134 -12.25 -23.92 -0.18
N TRP A 135 -11.23 -23.09 -0.33
CA TRP A 135 -10.00 -23.21 0.46
C TRP A 135 -10.24 -22.94 1.95
N ARG A 136 -11.11 -21.98 2.30
CA ARG A 136 -11.53 -21.75 3.69
C ARG A 136 -12.21 -22.98 4.28
N GLN A 137 -13.06 -23.66 3.53
CA GLN A 137 -13.71 -24.89 3.98
C GLN A 137 -12.68 -26.01 4.16
N MET A 138 -11.76 -26.21 3.21
CA MET A 138 -10.70 -27.22 3.30
C MET A 138 -9.82 -27.03 4.54
N ASN A 139 -9.50 -25.78 4.87
CA ASN A 139 -8.60 -25.43 5.97
C ASN A 139 -9.32 -25.12 7.29
N GLN A 140 -10.63 -25.36 7.39
CA GLN A 140 -11.43 -25.00 8.56
C GLN A 140 -10.93 -25.66 9.86
N THR A 141 -10.37 -26.86 9.77
CA THR A 141 -9.82 -27.61 10.91
C THR A 141 -8.58 -26.96 11.52
N HIS A 142 -7.90 -26.07 10.77
CA HIS A 142 -6.73 -25.32 11.25
C HIS A 142 -7.11 -24.00 11.94
N VAL A 143 -8.37 -23.58 11.85
CA VAL A 143 -8.85 -22.34 12.47
C VAL A 143 -9.10 -22.58 13.96
N LYS A 144 -8.54 -21.70 14.80
CA LYS A 144 -8.75 -21.73 16.26
C LYS A 144 -9.69 -20.62 16.70
N PHE A 145 -10.48 -20.89 17.73
CA PHE A 145 -11.28 -19.87 18.41
C PHE A 145 -10.51 -19.38 19.63
N LEU A 146 -10.24 -18.08 19.67
CA LEU A 146 -9.59 -17.36 20.76
C LEU A 146 -10.58 -16.36 21.38
N ASN A 147 -10.17 -15.72 22.47
CA ASN A 147 -11.01 -14.75 23.19
C ASN A 147 -11.40 -13.54 22.32
N ASP A 148 -10.63 -13.19 21.30
CA ASP A 148 -10.85 -12.04 20.41
C ASP A 148 -11.30 -12.43 18.98
N GLY A 149 -11.76 -13.67 18.79
CA GLY A 149 -12.31 -14.18 17.53
C GLY A 149 -11.54 -15.36 16.95
N THR A 150 -11.64 -15.57 15.64
CA THR A 150 -10.92 -16.64 14.96
C THR A 150 -9.46 -16.27 14.71
N ALA A 151 -8.58 -17.26 14.82
CA ALA A 151 -7.21 -17.17 14.35
C ALA A 151 -7.00 -18.20 13.22
N PRO A 152 -6.67 -17.76 11.98
CA PRO A 152 -6.57 -16.36 11.53
C PRO A 152 -7.91 -15.60 11.50
N LYS A 153 -7.87 -14.27 11.54
CA LYS A 153 -9.08 -13.44 11.33
C LYS A 153 -9.47 -13.47 9.85
N SER A 154 -10.67 -13.02 9.53
CA SER A 154 -11.17 -13.01 8.14
C SER A 154 -10.31 -12.15 7.21
N ALA A 155 -9.84 -10.99 7.70
CA ALA A 155 -8.95 -10.11 6.96
C ALA A 155 -7.57 -10.75 6.72
N ASP A 156 -6.99 -11.39 7.74
CA ASP A 156 -5.71 -12.09 7.61
C ASP A 156 -5.83 -13.25 6.61
N THR A 157 -6.93 -14.00 6.69
CA THR A 157 -7.24 -15.08 5.74
C THR A 157 -7.30 -14.55 4.30
N TRP A 158 -7.97 -13.41 4.09
CA TRP A 158 -8.07 -12.78 2.77
C TRP A 158 -6.70 -12.34 2.22
N MET A 159 -5.86 -11.74 3.08
CA MET A 159 -4.50 -11.34 2.72
C MET A 159 -3.62 -12.57 2.43
N LEU A 160 -3.71 -13.62 3.24
CA LEU A 160 -2.92 -14.84 3.10
C LEU A 160 -3.16 -15.51 1.75
N TYR A 161 -4.42 -15.73 1.35
CA TYR A 161 -4.70 -16.40 0.08
C TYR A 161 -4.27 -15.56 -1.14
N GLN A 162 -4.38 -14.22 -1.08
CA GLN A 162 -3.81 -13.37 -2.11
C GLN A 162 -2.28 -13.52 -2.16
N ALA A 163 -1.61 -13.44 -1.01
CA ALA A 163 -0.15 -13.60 -0.95
C ALA A 163 0.31 -14.93 -1.54
N LEU A 164 -0.35 -16.04 -1.16
CA LEU A 164 -0.11 -17.37 -1.73
C LEU A 164 -0.31 -17.40 -3.25
N THR A 165 -1.37 -16.76 -3.74
CA THR A 165 -1.64 -16.68 -5.20
C THR A 165 -0.53 -15.90 -5.91
N GLY A 166 -0.10 -14.77 -5.35
CA GLY A 166 0.95 -13.93 -5.91
C GLY A 166 2.31 -14.63 -6.01
N VAL A 167 2.64 -15.50 -5.05
CA VAL A 167 3.94 -16.21 -5.01
C VAL A 167 3.90 -17.62 -5.61
N TRP A 168 2.71 -18.18 -5.88
CA TRP A 168 2.58 -19.55 -6.39
C TRP A 168 3.42 -19.76 -7.67
N PRO A 169 4.24 -20.81 -7.79
CA PRO A 169 5.06 -20.95 -8.99
C PRO A 169 4.17 -21.23 -10.22
N PRO A 170 4.30 -20.47 -11.32
CA PRO A 170 3.36 -20.54 -12.45
C PRO A 170 3.39 -21.89 -13.18
N MET A 171 4.51 -22.61 -13.07
CA MET A 171 4.71 -23.91 -13.72
C MET A 171 4.52 -25.09 -12.76
N LEU A 172 4.17 -24.83 -11.49
CA LEU A 172 4.02 -25.90 -10.50
C LEU A 172 2.81 -26.77 -10.85
N GLN A 173 3.07 -28.03 -11.16
CA GLN A 173 2.01 -29.02 -11.40
C GLN A 173 1.53 -29.62 -10.08
N PRO A 174 0.27 -30.03 -9.97
CA PRO A 174 -0.26 -30.61 -8.73
C PRO A 174 0.51 -31.83 -8.21
N GLN A 175 1.20 -32.57 -9.10
CA GLN A 175 1.99 -33.76 -8.74
C GLN A 175 3.49 -33.45 -8.54
N ASP A 176 3.94 -32.20 -8.72
CA ASP A 176 5.34 -31.83 -8.58
C ASP A 176 5.70 -31.57 -7.10
N GLU A 177 5.89 -32.64 -6.35
CA GLU A 177 6.31 -32.57 -4.93
C GLU A 177 7.65 -31.84 -4.74
N THR A 178 8.55 -31.92 -5.73
CA THR A 178 9.86 -31.26 -5.66
C THR A 178 9.73 -29.76 -5.87
N GLY A 179 8.88 -29.33 -6.80
CA GLY A 179 8.49 -27.94 -6.98
C GLY A 179 7.79 -27.39 -5.75
N LEU A 180 6.90 -28.16 -5.13
CA LEU A 180 6.18 -27.73 -3.93
C LEU A 180 7.15 -27.50 -2.76
N LYS A 181 8.05 -28.44 -2.48
CA LYS A 181 9.08 -28.28 -1.43
C LYS A 181 9.99 -27.08 -1.68
N ARG A 182 10.31 -26.78 -2.95
CA ARG A 182 11.08 -25.58 -3.29
C ARG A 182 10.30 -24.30 -2.99
N ALA A 183 9.01 -24.27 -3.31
CA ALA A 183 8.14 -23.14 -3.00
C ALA A 183 8.03 -22.92 -1.48
N GLU A 184 7.85 -23.99 -0.70
CA GLU A 184 7.82 -23.94 0.76
C GLU A 184 9.11 -23.36 1.36
N ASN A 185 10.27 -23.72 0.82
CA ASN A 185 11.57 -23.21 1.30
C ASN A 185 11.87 -21.75 0.88
N THR A 186 11.06 -21.19 -0.03
CA THR A 186 11.21 -19.80 -0.51
C THR A 186 10.26 -18.84 0.23
N LEU A 187 9.30 -19.39 0.99
CA LEU A 187 8.33 -18.66 1.82
C LEU A 187 8.81 -18.57 3.28
#